data_AF-A0A2K9P3V4-F1
#
_entry.id   AF-A0A2K9P3V4-F1
#
_cell.length_a   1.000
_cell.length_b   1.000
_cell.length_c   1.000
_cell.angle_alpha   90.00
_cell.angle_beta   90.00
_cell.angle_gamma   90.00
#
_symmetry.space_group_name_H-M   'P 1'
#
loop_
_entity.id
_entity.type
_entity.pdbx_description
1 polymer ?
#
loop_
_entity_poly.entity_id
_entity_poly.type
_entity_poly.pdbx_seq_one_letter_code
_entity_poly.pdbx_strand_id
1 'polypeptide(L)'
;MRLTGTIRDVSMGFLDGECKLTLAVNEKNDLKLAYDELSQCKLLDIELKKHRKKRSLNANAYLWVLCGKLADKIGVDKESVYRQHILNANVYRVAEINESAADTLIKGWQMNGVGWIAERVDESNKDGFVIVNLYYGSSTYNTKQMSRLLDSVIEDCREQGIQTITPDEISKLKSLWEAEKING
;
A
#
# COMPACT_ATOMS: atom_id res chain seq x y z
N MET A 1 10.65 6.30 18.21
CA MET A 1 9.84 5.18 18.75
C MET A 1 8.35 5.56 18.76
N ARG A 2 7.41 4.61 18.66
CA ARG A 2 5.97 4.86 18.87
C ARG A 2 5.45 3.90 19.93
N LEU A 3 4.97 4.46 21.03
CA LEU A 3 4.36 3.72 22.14
C LEU A 3 2.85 3.94 22.14
N THR A 4 2.11 2.97 22.68
CA THR A 4 0.69 3.09 22.95
C THR A 4 0.43 3.01 24.44
N GLY A 5 -0.60 3.71 24.91
CA GLY A 5 -0.86 3.80 26.34
C GLY A 5 -2.06 4.67 26.69
N THR A 6 -2.26 4.82 27.99
CA THR A 6 -3.31 5.67 28.57
C THR A 6 -2.71 6.71 29.49
N ILE A 7 -3.37 7.88 29.59
CA ILE A 7 -3.02 8.89 30.58
C ILE A 7 -3.48 8.40 31.94
N ARG A 8 -2.56 8.39 32.92
CA ARG A 8 -2.85 7.98 34.30
C ARG A 8 -3.09 9.16 35.21
N ASP A 9 -2.24 10.18 35.11
CA ASP A 9 -2.26 11.32 36.01
C ASP A 9 -1.71 12.57 35.32
N VAL A 10 -2.23 13.72 35.74
CA VAL A 10 -1.71 15.04 35.40
C VAL A 10 -1.61 15.85 36.69
N SER A 11 -0.40 16.29 37.03
CA SER A 11 -0.14 17.10 38.22
C SER A 11 0.60 18.38 37.86
N MET A 12 0.40 19.44 38.66
CA MET A 12 1.02 20.74 38.47
C MET A 12 1.63 21.20 39.80
N GLY A 13 2.93 21.48 39.79
CA GLY A 13 3.64 21.98 40.96
C GLY A 13 3.21 23.40 41.31
N PHE A 14 2.84 23.62 42.58
CA PHE A 14 2.22 24.87 43.03
C PHE A 14 3.21 26.04 43.19
N LEU A 15 4.51 25.74 43.33
CA LEU A 15 5.57 26.73 43.58
C LEU A 15 6.43 27.02 42.34
N ASP A 16 6.57 26.04 41.45
CA ASP A 16 7.43 26.08 40.27
C ASP A 16 6.64 26.09 38.95
N GLY A 17 5.33 25.80 38.98
CA GLY A 17 4.48 25.71 37.80
C GLY A 17 4.78 24.50 36.92
N GLU A 18 5.53 23.52 37.41
CA GLU A 18 5.96 22.38 36.60
C GLU A 18 4.79 21.41 36.36
N CYS A 19 4.39 21.24 35.09
CA CYS A 19 3.35 20.29 34.69
C CYS A 19 3.95 18.91 34.43
N LYS A 20 3.45 17.89 35.14
CA LYS A 20 3.86 16.49 35.03
C LYS A 20 2.72 15.65 34.46
N LEU A 21 3.04 14.85 33.46
CA LEU A 21 2.11 13.91 32.82
C LEU A 21 2.63 12.48 33.02
N THR A 22 1.80 11.62 33.64
CA THR A 22 2.13 10.20 33.81
C THR A 22 1.34 9.35 32.81
N LEU A 23 2.06 8.51 32.06
CA LEU A 23 1.48 7.62 31.05
C LEU A 23 1.68 6.15 31.46
N ALA A 24 0.64 5.33 31.31
CA ALA A 24 0.77 3.87 31.35
C ALA A 24 0.98 3.35 29.93
N VAL A 25 2.17 2.82 29.67
CA VAL A 25 2.60 2.33 28.35
C VAL A 25 2.42 0.82 28.24
N ASN A 26 1.99 0.34 27.07
CA ASN A 26 1.78 -1.08 26.80
C ASN A 26 3.09 -1.81 26.44
N GLU A 27 3.96 -1.17 25.65
CA GLU A 27 5.21 -1.76 25.14
C GLU A 27 6.39 -1.56 26.13
N LYS A 28 6.43 -2.39 27.19
CA LYS A 28 7.40 -2.26 28.29
C LYS A 28 8.88 -2.29 27.85
N ASN A 29 9.23 -3.16 26.90
CA ASN A 29 10.63 -3.32 26.46
C ASN A 29 11.10 -2.09 25.67
N ASP A 30 10.26 -1.57 24.78
CA ASP A 30 10.54 -0.40 23.97
C ASP A 30 10.69 0.86 24.85
N LEU A 31 9.83 1.00 25.86
CA LEU A 31 9.95 2.08 26.84
C LEU A 31 11.29 2.05 27.58
N LYS A 32 11.76 0.86 27.97
CA LYS A 32 13.04 0.72 28.68
C LYS A 32 14.21 1.14 27.80
N LEU A 33 14.26 0.66 26.56
CA LEU A 33 15.29 1.04 25.59
C LEU A 33 15.32 2.55 25.35
N ALA A 34 14.14 3.15 25.15
CA ALA A 34 14.05 4.59 24.96
C ALA A 34 14.41 5.40 26.21
N TYR A 35 14.12 4.89 27.41
CA TYR A 35 14.56 5.55 28.64
C TYR A 35 16.09 5.58 28.73
N ASP A 36 16.74 4.45 28.44
CA ASP A 36 18.20 4.35 28.46
C ASP A 36 18.84 5.33 27.46
N GLU A 37 18.25 5.50 26.27
CA GLU A 37 18.71 6.44 25.25
C GLU A 37 18.40 7.92 25.57
N LEU A 38 17.19 8.22 26.06
CA LEU A 38 16.67 9.59 26.18
C LEU A 38 16.89 10.22 27.55
N SER A 39 17.23 9.43 28.58
CA SER A 39 17.46 9.93 29.95
C SER A 39 18.57 10.99 30.05
N GLN A 40 19.49 11.01 29.08
CA GLN A 40 20.60 11.96 29.01
C GLN A 40 20.24 13.26 28.26
N CYS A 41 19.07 13.33 27.62
CA CYS A 41 18.64 14.50 26.87
C CYS A 41 17.96 15.53 27.79
N LYS A 42 18.39 16.79 27.72
CA LYS A 42 17.81 17.88 28.52
C LYS A 42 16.41 18.32 28.06
N LEU A 43 16.12 18.16 26.77
CA LEU A 43 14.87 18.57 26.14
C LEU A 43 14.43 17.48 25.18
N LEU A 44 13.13 17.17 25.20
CA LEU A 44 12.51 16.14 24.37
C LEU A 44 11.34 16.74 23.62
N ASP A 45 11.21 16.43 22.34
CA ASP A 45 9.99 16.69 21.59
C ASP A 45 8.95 15.61 21.92
N ILE A 46 7.80 16.03 22.46
CA ILE A 46 6.73 15.13 22.90
C ILE A 46 5.50 15.29 22.00
N GLU A 47 5.09 14.21 21.33
CA GLU A 47 3.89 14.19 20.49
C GLU A 47 2.89 13.13 20.98
N LEU A 48 1.69 13.58 21.37
CA LEU A 48 0.59 12.70 21.79
C LEU A 48 -0.53 12.72 20.73
N LYS A 49 -0.82 11.55 20.16
CA LYS A 49 -1.89 11.37 19.16
C LYS A 49 -2.93 10.38 19.66
N LYS A 50 -4.22 10.63 19.37
CA LYS A 50 -5.29 9.66 19.62
C LYS A 50 -4.94 8.34 18.93
N HIS A 51 -4.86 7.27 19.70
CA HIS A 51 -4.60 5.95 19.13
C HIS A 51 -5.75 5.59 18.18
N ARG A 52 -5.41 5.40 16.91
CA ARG A 52 -6.25 4.73 15.94
C ARG A 52 -5.56 3.42 15.62
N LYS A 53 -6.31 2.32 15.48
CA LYS A 53 -5.77 1.10 14.88
C LYS A 53 -5.09 1.54 13.59
N LYS A 54 -3.76 1.40 13.52
CA LYS A 54 -3.06 1.47 12.25
C LYS A 54 -3.84 0.50 11.36
N ARG A 55 -4.35 0.93 10.20
CA ARG A 55 -4.76 -0.07 9.21
C ARG A 55 -3.56 -1.00 9.11
N SER A 56 -3.76 -2.28 9.40
CA SER A 56 -2.73 -3.27 9.12
C SER A 56 -2.24 -3.00 7.70
N LEU A 57 -0.94 -3.18 7.47
CA LEU A 57 -0.46 -3.25 6.09
C LEU A 57 -1.40 -4.21 5.38
N ASN A 58 -2.15 -3.73 4.40
CA ASN A 58 -3.05 -4.58 3.62
C ASN A 58 -2.33 -4.94 2.32
N ALA A 59 -2.87 -5.89 1.57
CA ALA A 59 -2.21 -6.41 0.38
C ALA A 59 -1.80 -5.30 -0.60
N ASN A 60 -2.64 -4.28 -0.78
CA ASN A 60 -2.32 -3.12 -1.63
C ASN A 60 -1.20 -2.25 -1.07
N ALA A 61 -1.22 -1.93 0.23
CA ALA A 61 -0.16 -1.15 0.83
C ALA A 61 1.20 -1.87 0.75
N TYR A 62 1.21 -3.19 0.93
CA TYR A 62 2.42 -3.98 0.79
C TYR A 62 2.91 -4.06 -0.66
N LEU A 63 1.98 -4.23 -1.62
CA LEU A 63 2.30 -4.21 -3.05
C LEU A 63 3.07 -2.94 -3.43
N TRP A 64 2.56 -1.76 -3.02
CA TRP A 64 3.22 -0.48 -3.30
C TRP A 64 4.61 -0.37 -2.67
N VAL A 65 4.82 -0.96 -1.48
CA VAL A 65 6.15 -1.01 -0.84
C VAL A 65 7.12 -1.85 -1.69
N LEU A 66 6.67 -3.01 -2.18
CA LEU A 66 7.48 -3.88 -3.04
C LEU A 66 7.80 -3.21 -4.38
N CYS A 67 6.82 -2.59 -5.03
CA CYS A 67 7.05 -1.84 -6.27
C CYS A 67 8.07 -0.71 -6.07
N GLY A 68 8.03 -0.01 -4.93
CA GLY A 68 9.03 1.01 -4.59
C GLY A 68 10.44 0.44 -4.45
N LYS A 69 10.59 -0.67 -3.71
CA LYS A 69 11.90 -1.34 -3.55
C LYS A 69 12.46 -1.85 -4.89
N LEU A 70 11.61 -2.43 -5.74
CA LEU A 70 12.00 -2.89 -7.08
C LEU A 70 12.40 -1.71 -7.96
N ALA A 71 11.60 -0.66 -7.99
CA ALA A 71 11.87 0.57 -8.73
C ALA A 71 13.24 1.16 -8.38
N ASP A 72 13.55 1.29 -7.08
CA ASP A 72 14.85 1.78 -6.61
C ASP A 72 16.02 0.90 -7.08
N LYS A 73 15.80 -0.42 -7.19
CA LYS A 73 16.82 -1.39 -7.59
C LYS A 73 17.09 -1.38 -9.10
N ILE A 74 16.06 -1.23 -9.92
CA ILE A 74 16.17 -1.29 -11.38
C ILE A 74 16.27 0.09 -12.04
N GLY A 75 16.08 1.17 -11.29
CA GLY A 75 16.25 2.55 -11.77
C GLY A 75 15.07 3.09 -12.58
N VAL A 76 13.85 2.67 -12.27
CA VAL A 76 12.61 3.19 -12.89
C VAL A 76 11.67 3.73 -11.80
N ASP A 77 10.54 4.33 -12.17
CA ASP A 77 9.56 4.76 -11.18
C ASP A 77 8.65 3.59 -10.72
N LYS A 78 8.16 3.70 -9.47
CA LYS A 78 7.29 2.67 -8.86
C LYS A 78 5.97 2.45 -9.60
N GLU A 79 5.47 3.45 -10.32
CA GLU A 79 4.20 3.34 -11.04
C GLU A 79 4.39 2.51 -12.31
N SER A 80 5.51 2.65 -13.00
CA SER A 80 5.92 1.81 -14.12
C SER A 80 6.05 0.34 -13.71
N VAL A 81 6.71 0.04 -12.59
CA VAL A 81 6.77 -1.34 -12.04
C VAL A 81 5.37 -1.87 -11.79
N TYR A 82 4.53 -1.10 -11.10
CA TYR A 82 3.15 -1.51 -10.81
C TYR A 82 2.33 -1.76 -12.08
N ARG A 83 2.40 -0.85 -13.07
CA ARG A 83 1.68 -0.97 -14.35
C ARG A 83 2.12 -2.20 -15.13
N GLN A 84 3.41 -2.52 -15.15
CA GLN A 84 3.90 -3.73 -15.81
C GLN A 84 3.31 -4.99 -15.18
N HIS A 85 3.26 -5.07 -13.86
CA HIS A 85 2.63 -6.21 -13.19
C HIS A 85 1.11 -6.29 -13.42
N ILE A 86 0.42 -5.15 -13.58
CA ILE A 86 -1.01 -5.13 -13.96
C ILE A 86 -1.22 -5.71 -15.37
N LEU A 87 -0.40 -5.31 -16.34
CA LEU A 87 -0.45 -5.85 -17.70
C LEU A 87 -0.19 -7.36 -17.69
N ASN A 88 0.85 -7.80 -16.96
CA ASN A 88 1.21 -9.21 -16.83
C ASN A 88 0.15 -10.05 -16.09
N ALA A 89 -0.59 -9.45 -15.14
CA ALA A 89 -1.69 -10.11 -14.44
C ALA A 89 -2.87 -10.43 -15.38
N ASN A 90 -2.94 -9.75 -16.53
CA ASN A 90 -3.86 -10.01 -17.62
C ASN A 90 -5.35 -10.01 -17.20
N VAL A 91 -5.71 -9.10 -16.29
CA VAL A 91 -7.09 -8.89 -15.83
C VAL A 91 -7.71 -7.72 -16.59
N TYR A 92 -8.33 -8.01 -17.74
CA TYR A 92 -8.90 -7.00 -18.63
C TYR A 92 -10.23 -7.43 -19.25
N ARG A 93 -10.86 -6.48 -19.95
CA ARG A 93 -11.93 -6.74 -20.93
C ARG A 93 -11.53 -6.19 -22.29
N VAL A 94 -12.00 -6.84 -23.34
CA VAL A 94 -11.85 -6.37 -24.71
C VAL A 94 -13.07 -5.51 -25.05
N ALA A 95 -12.82 -4.33 -25.60
CA ALA A 95 -13.85 -3.44 -26.13
C ALA A 95 -13.60 -3.22 -27.63
N GLU A 96 -14.63 -3.43 -28.44
CA GLU A 96 -14.66 -3.03 -29.84
C GLU A 96 -15.41 -1.69 -29.92
N ILE A 97 -14.74 -0.62 -30.38
CA ILE A 97 -15.29 0.74 -30.38
C ILE A 97 -14.95 1.47 -31.67
N ASN A 98 -15.80 2.42 -32.07
CA ASN A 98 -15.50 3.28 -33.20
C ASN A 98 -14.19 4.05 -32.96
N GLU A 99 -13.34 4.13 -33.98
CA GLU A 99 -12.01 4.74 -33.90
C GLU A 99 -12.08 6.19 -33.39
N SER A 100 -13.07 6.96 -33.84
CA SER A 100 -13.25 8.35 -33.41
C SER A 100 -13.56 8.52 -31.92
N ALA A 101 -14.05 7.46 -31.26
CA ALA A 101 -14.39 7.47 -29.83
C ALA A 101 -13.32 6.78 -28.97
N ALA A 102 -12.33 6.12 -29.57
CA ALA A 102 -11.34 5.30 -28.86
C ALA A 102 -10.48 6.12 -27.88
N ASP A 103 -10.01 7.30 -28.29
CA ASP A 103 -9.19 8.17 -27.44
C ASP A 103 -9.94 8.67 -26.21
N THR A 104 -11.23 8.96 -26.36
CA THR A 104 -12.10 9.38 -25.25
C THR A 104 -12.29 8.25 -24.26
N LEU A 105 -12.51 7.02 -24.75
CA LEU A 105 -12.61 5.82 -23.92
C LEU A 105 -11.30 5.58 -23.15
N ILE A 106 -10.15 5.61 -23.83
CA ILE A 106 -8.83 5.38 -23.23
C ILE A 106 -8.57 6.39 -22.11
N LYS A 107 -8.75 7.69 -22.38
CA LYS A 107 -8.56 8.75 -21.38
C LYS A 107 -9.52 8.58 -20.21
N GLY A 108 -10.81 8.36 -20.47
CA GLY A 108 -11.82 8.17 -19.43
C GLY A 108 -11.53 6.95 -18.55
N TRP A 109 -11.03 5.86 -19.13
CA TRP A 109 -10.64 4.66 -18.38
C TRP A 109 -9.45 4.93 -17.44
N GLN A 110 -8.42 5.59 -17.96
CA GLN A 110 -7.18 5.88 -17.20
C GLN A 110 -7.40 6.85 -16.03
N MET A 111 -8.47 7.66 -16.06
CA MET A 111 -8.83 8.56 -14.95
C MET A 111 -9.23 7.83 -13.66
N ASN A 112 -9.56 6.53 -13.72
CA ASN A 112 -9.91 5.74 -12.54
C ASN A 112 -8.71 5.43 -11.63
N GLY A 113 -7.49 5.69 -12.09
CA GLY A 113 -6.26 5.61 -11.29
C GLY A 113 -5.13 4.88 -12.01
N VAL A 114 -3.94 4.89 -11.39
CA VAL A 114 -2.66 4.43 -12.00
C VAL A 114 -2.72 3.03 -12.61
N GLY A 115 -3.48 2.11 -11.99
CA GLY A 115 -3.62 0.72 -12.43
C GLY A 115 -4.69 0.47 -13.48
N TRP A 116 -5.44 1.49 -13.89
CA TRP A 116 -6.43 1.37 -14.96
C TRP A 116 -5.76 1.71 -16.29
N ILE A 117 -5.45 0.68 -17.07
CA ILE A 117 -4.70 0.80 -18.32
C ILE A 117 -5.64 0.48 -19.47
N ALA A 118 -5.55 1.26 -20.54
CA ALA A 118 -6.27 1.01 -21.78
C ALA A 118 -5.26 1.02 -22.93
N GLU A 119 -5.20 -0.07 -23.70
CA GLU A 119 -4.28 -0.25 -24.82
C GLU A 119 -5.06 -0.58 -26.10
N ARG A 120 -4.84 0.19 -27.16
CA ARG A 120 -5.31 -0.16 -28.51
C ARG A 120 -4.43 -1.29 -29.02
N VAL A 121 -5.04 -2.43 -29.32
CA VAL A 121 -4.30 -3.65 -29.67
C VAL A 121 -4.41 -4.04 -31.14
N ASP A 122 -5.53 -3.72 -31.79
CA ASP A 122 -5.74 -4.07 -33.20
C ASP A 122 -6.83 -3.22 -33.85
N GLU A 123 -6.95 -3.32 -35.16
CA GLU A 123 -8.13 -2.93 -35.93
C GLU A 123 -9.23 -3.98 -35.78
N SER A 124 -10.49 -3.55 -35.81
CA SER A 124 -11.60 -4.49 -35.87
C SER A 124 -11.84 -4.95 -37.30
N ASN A 125 -12.48 -6.11 -37.45
CA ASN A 125 -13.05 -6.57 -38.72
C ASN A 125 -14.18 -5.65 -39.25
N LYS A 126 -14.66 -4.70 -38.43
CA LYS A 126 -15.62 -3.66 -38.86
C LYS A 126 -14.87 -2.38 -39.22
N ASP A 127 -15.16 -1.87 -40.41
CA ASP A 127 -14.56 -0.65 -40.92
C ASP A 127 -14.80 0.55 -39.97
N GLY A 128 -13.73 1.26 -39.64
CA GLY A 128 -13.74 2.39 -38.69
C GLY A 128 -13.88 1.99 -37.21
N PHE A 129 -13.64 0.72 -36.83
CA PHE A 129 -13.63 0.25 -35.44
C PHE A 129 -12.26 -0.30 -35.03
N VAL A 130 -11.96 -0.20 -33.75
CA VAL A 130 -10.69 -0.62 -33.15
C VAL A 130 -10.95 -1.49 -31.92
N ILE A 131 -9.98 -2.33 -31.60
CA ILE A 131 -10.00 -3.19 -30.42
C ILE A 131 -9.12 -2.55 -29.34
N VAL A 132 -9.70 -2.37 -28.16
CA VAL A 132 -9.02 -1.80 -26.99
C VAL A 132 -9.12 -2.78 -25.83
N ASN A 133 -7.98 -3.13 -25.23
CA ASN A 133 -7.91 -3.87 -23.98
C ASN A 133 -8.01 -2.90 -22.80
N LEU A 134 -9.01 -3.10 -21.95
CA LEU A 134 -9.30 -2.31 -20.76
C LEU A 134 -8.89 -3.10 -19.50
N TYR A 135 -7.65 -2.90 -19.05
CA TYR A 135 -7.10 -3.53 -17.86
C TYR A 135 -7.64 -2.87 -16.60
N TYR A 136 -8.04 -3.69 -15.63
CA TYR A 136 -8.54 -3.23 -14.35
C TYR A 136 -7.41 -2.99 -13.35
N GLY A 137 -7.54 -1.93 -12.55
CA GLY A 137 -6.65 -1.70 -11.41
C GLY A 137 -6.87 -2.70 -10.27
N SER A 138 -5.83 -2.97 -9.49
CA SER A 138 -5.87 -3.98 -8.41
C SER A 138 -6.90 -3.71 -7.30
N SER A 139 -7.43 -2.48 -7.22
CA SER A 139 -8.52 -2.14 -6.30
C SER A 139 -9.81 -2.91 -6.57
N THR A 140 -10.04 -3.40 -7.78
CA THR A 140 -11.24 -4.17 -8.16
C THR A 140 -11.03 -5.68 -8.12
N TYR A 141 -9.82 -6.14 -7.84
CA TYR A 141 -9.47 -7.56 -7.93
C TYR A 141 -10.16 -8.39 -6.85
N ASN A 142 -10.52 -9.62 -7.21
CA ASN A 142 -10.89 -10.65 -6.24
C ASN A 142 -9.64 -11.21 -5.54
N THR A 143 -9.84 -12.02 -4.50
CA THR A 143 -8.76 -12.60 -3.68
C THR A 143 -7.72 -13.37 -4.53
N LYS A 144 -8.18 -14.16 -5.50
CA LYS A 144 -7.30 -14.98 -6.35
C LYS A 144 -6.44 -14.10 -7.27
N GLN A 145 -7.02 -13.08 -7.86
CA GLN A 145 -6.32 -12.12 -8.71
C GLN A 145 -5.30 -11.31 -7.92
N MET A 146 -5.68 -10.81 -6.73
CA MET A 146 -4.79 -10.04 -5.87
C MET A 146 -3.62 -10.90 -5.35
N SER A 147 -3.86 -12.16 -4.98
CA SER A 147 -2.78 -13.08 -4.60
C SER A 147 -1.77 -13.25 -5.73
N ARG A 148 -2.24 -13.53 -6.96
CA ARG A 148 -1.36 -13.72 -8.12
C ARG A 148 -0.53 -12.47 -8.43
N LEU A 149 -1.15 -11.30 -8.36
CA LEU A 149 -0.45 -10.03 -8.54
C LEU A 149 0.65 -9.88 -7.49
N LEU A 150 0.34 -10.09 -6.22
CA LEU A 150 1.32 -9.96 -5.13
C LEU A 150 2.44 -10.99 -5.26
N ASP A 151 2.12 -12.23 -5.61
CA ASP A 151 3.10 -13.31 -5.82
C ASP A 151 4.06 -12.97 -6.96
N SER A 152 3.57 -12.37 -8.06
CA SER A 152 4.42 -11.90 -9.16
C SER A 152 5.42 -10.84 -8.71
N VAL A 153 5.01 -9.83 -7.93
CA VAL A 153 5.94 -8.79 -7.45
C VAL A 153 6.94 -9.36 -6.43
N ILE A 154 6.52 -10.32 -5.61
CA ILE A 154 7.40 -11.00 -4.64
C ILE A 154 8.47 -11.80 -5.36
N GLU A 155 8.13 -12.48 -6.46
CA GLU A 155 9.09 -13.27 -7.22
C GLU A 155 10.15 -12.36 -7.86
N ASP A 156 9.75 -11.29 -8.53
CA ASP A 156 10.69 -10.29 -9.07
C ASP A 156 11.56 -9.68 -7.96
N CYS A 157 11.00 -9.41 -6.78
CA CYS A 157 11.78 -8.98 -5.62
C CYS A 157 12.87 -10.00 -5.25
N ARG A 158 12.52 -11.29 -5.21
CA ARG A 158 13.48 -12.37 -4.88
C ARG A 158 14.58 -12.49 -5.92
N GLU A 159 14.24 -12.43 -7.20
CA GLU A 159 15.21 -12.47 -8.30
C GLU A 159 16.22 -11.31 -8.21
N GLN A 160 15.76 -10.14 -7.79
CA GLN A 160 16.60 -8.96 -7.58
C GLN A 160 17.31 -8.93 -6.21
N GLY A 161 17.18 -9.99 -5.39
CA GLY A 161 17.79 -10.10 -4.07
C GLY A 161 17.16 -9.19 -3.00
N ILE A 162 15.92 -8.74 -3.19
CA ILE A 162 15.19 -7.85 -2.29
C ILE A 162 14.48 -8.71 -1.23
N GLN A 163 14.76 -8.42 0.04
CA GLN A 163 14.09 -9.09 1.14
C GLN A 163 12.60 -8.69 1.24
N THR A 164 11.75 -9.71 1.18
CA THR A 164 10.31 -9.63 1.43
C THR A 164 9.98 -10.07 2.86
N ILE A 165 8.77 -9.76 3.34
CA ILE A 165 8.26 -10.32 4.60
C ILE A 165 8.12 -11.84 4.52
N THR A 166 7.93 -12.49 5.67
CA THR A 166 7.86 -13.96 5.76
C THR A 166 6.64 -14.55 5.03
N PRO A 167 6.68 -15.83 4.62
CA PRO A 167 5.53 -16.51 4.03
C PRO A 167 4.26 -16.45 4.89
N ASP A 168 4.41 -16.55 6.21
CA ASP A 168 3.28 -16.47 7.17
C ASP A 168 2.65 -15.08 7.17
N GLU A 169 3.47 -14.02 7.11
CA GLU A 169 2.98 -12.66 7.00
C GLU A 169 2.32 -12.40 5.65
N ILE A 170 2.87 -12.95 4.55
CA ILE A 170 2.24 -12.89 3.22
C ILE A 170 0.87 -13.58 3.24
N SER A 171 0.77 -14.76 3.86
CA SER A 171 -0.50 -15.49 4.01
C SER A 171 -1.53 -14.66 4.76
N LYS A 172 -1.12 -14.04 5.88
CA LYS A 172 -1.97 -13.14 6.67
C LYS A 172 -2.45 -11.94 5.87
N LEU A 173 -1.61 -11.33 5.03
CA LEU A 173 -2.01 -10.22 4.16
C LEU A 173 -3.09 -10.64 3.16
N LYS A 174 -2.97 -11.82 2.57
CA LYS A 174 -3.95 -12.36 1.61
C LYS A 174 -5.29 -12.62 2.30
N SER A 175 -5.30 -13.22 3.49
CA SER A 175 -6.52 -13.45 4.25
C SER A 175 -7.21 -12.17 4.70
N LEU A 176 -6.44 -11.13 5.08
CA LEU A 176 -7.02 -9.82 5.44
C LEU A 176 -7.71 -9.15 4.25
N TRP A 177 -7.14 -9.24 3.05
CA TRP A 177 -7.76 -8.71 1.83
C TRP A 177 -9.09 -9.40 1.51
N GLU A 178 -9.14 -10.73 1.66
CA GLU A 178 -10.37 -11.49 1.47
C GLU A 178 -11.47 -11.03 2.43
N ALA A 179 -11.13 -10.86 3.72
CA ALA A 179 -12.07 -10.33 4.71
C ALA A 179 -12.51 -8.89 4.40
N GLU A 180 -11.64 -8.03 3.86
CA GLU A 180 -12.01 -6.67 3.44
C GLU A 180 -13.02 -6.68 2.29
N LYS A 181 -12.92 -7.62 1.35
CA LYS A 181 -13.82 -7.75 0.19
C LYS A 181 -15.18 -8.37 0.51
N ILE A 182 -15.28 -9.16 1.58
CA ILE A 182 -16.55 -9.73 2.03
C ILE A 182 -17.39 -8.67 2.78
N ASN A 183 -16.72 -7.73 3.46
CA ASN A 183 -17.37 -6.76 4.35
C ASN A 183 -17.62 -5.39 3.72
N GLY A 184 -17.23 -5.17 2.47
CA GLY A 184 -17.36 -3.89 1.75
C GLY A 184 -18.08 -4.05 0.43
#